data_AF-A0A485NZS3-F1
#
_entry.id   AF-A0A485NZS3-F1
#
_cell.length_a   1.000
_cell.length_b   1.000
_cell.length_c   1.000
_cell.angle_alpha   90.00
_cell.angle_beta   90.00
_cell.angle_gamma   90.00
#
_symmetry.space_group_name_H-M   'P 1'
#
loop_
_entity.id
_entity.type
_entity.pdbx_description
1 polymer ?
#
loop_
_entity_poly.entity_id
_entity_poly.type
_entity_poly.pdbx_seq_one_letter_code
_entity_poly.pdbx_strand_id
1 'polypeptide(L)'
;MIRLTADARVVINRARVECQSHKLTVEDPVTVEYITRFIATLKQKYTQSNGRRPFGISALIVGFDDDGIPRLYQTDPSGTYHAWKDKILRGQK
;
A
#
# COMPACT_ATOMS: atom_id res chain seq x y z
N MET A 1 14.64 15.74 -5.95
CA MET A 1 14.62 14.33 -5.50
C MET A 1 14.21 14.15 -4.02
N ILE A 2 14.53 15.08 -3.11
CA ILE A 2 14.28 14.95 -1.64
C ILE A 2 12.79 14.86 -1.23
N ARG A 3 11.88 15.57 -1.91
CA ARG A 3 10.46 15.62 -1.51
C ARG A 3 9.73 14.28 -1.65
N LEU A 4 10.07 13.48 -2.66
CA LEU A 4 9.43 12.18 -2.91
C LEU A 4 9.84 11.14 -1.85
N THR A 5 11.07 11.20 -1.37
CA THR A 5 11.56 10.33 -0.30
C THR A 5 10.89 10.65 1.04
N ALA A 6 10.59 11.93 1.32
CA ALA A 6 9.84 12.33 2.51
C ALA A 6 8.40 11.80 2.46
N ASP A 7 7.72 11.96 1.32
CA ASP A 7 6.37 11.44 1.07
C ASP A 7 6.32 9.90 1.25
N ALA A 8 7.33 9.18 0.73
CA ALA A 8 7.46 7.74 0.91
C ALA A 8 7.60 7.32 2.38
N ARG A 9 8.41 8.03 3.16
CA ARG A 9 8.59 7.74 4.60
C ARG A 9 7.29 7.89 5.38
N VAL A 10 6.49 8.91 5.07
CA VAL A 10 5.18 9.13 5.71
C VAL A 10 4.25 7.94 5.42
N VAL A 11 4.15 7.53 4.16
CA VAL A 11 3.32 6.38 3.77
C VAL A 11 3.79 5.09 4.45
N ILE A 12 5.10 4.81 4.45
CA ILE A 12 5.68 3.62 5.10
C ILE A 12 5.40 3.61 6.60
N ASN A 13 5.62 4.74 7.29
CA ASN A 13 5.37 4.83 8.73
C ASN A 13 3.89 4.63 9.05
N ARG A 14 2.99 5.21 8.24
CA ARG A 14 1.54 5.04 8.43
C ARG A 14 1.11 3.59 8.21
N ALA A 15 1.67 2.93 7.21
CA ALA A 15 1.41 1.52 6.95
C ALA A 15 1.89 0.63 8.10
N ARG A 16 3.08 0.88 8.66
CA ARG A 16 3.60 0.12 9.82
C ARG A 16 2.71 0.24 11.05
N VAL A 17 2.27 1.46 11.37
CA VAL A 17 1.37 1.70 12.50
C VAL A 17 0.04 0.98 12.30
N GLU A 18 -0.50 1.01 11.08
CA GLU A 18 -1.74 0.27 10.77
C GLU A 18 -1.56 -1.24 10.93
N CYS A 19 -0.46 -1.81 10.42
CA CYS A 19 -0.20 -3.24 10.56
C CYS A 19 -0.08 -3.67 12.03
N GLN A 20 0.57 -2.85 12.86
CA GLN A 20 0.69 -3.11 14.30
C GLN A 20 -0.67 -3.00 14.99
N SER A 21 -1.45 -1.95 14.68
CA SER A 21 -2.77 -1.74 15.27
C SER A 21 -3.75 -2.87 14.90
N HIS A 22 -3.75 -3.29 13.64
CA HIS A 22 -4.60 -4.38 13.17
C HIS A 22 -4.26 -5.68 13.88
N LYS A 23 -2.97 -6.03 13.98
CA LYS A 23 -2.52 -7.22 14.72
C LYS A 23 -2.93 -7.20 16.20
N LEU A 24 -2.93 -6.02 16.84
CA LEU A 24 -3.38 -5.87 18.23
C LEU A 24 -4.90 -5.96 18.39
N THR A 25 -5.68 -5.66 17.34
CA THR A 25 -7.14 -5.56 17.41
C THR A 25 -7.83 -6.85 16.97
N VAL A 26 -7.31 -7.47 15.92
CA VAL A 26 -7.92 -8.62 15.24
C VAL A 26 -7.20 -9.93 15.60
N GLU A 27 -6.04 -9.85 16.27
CA GLU A 27 -5.12 -10.97 16.58
C GLU A 27 -4.58 -11.75 15.37
N ASP A 28 -5.13 -11.50 14.17
CA ASP A 28 -4.66 -12.05 12.90
C ASP A 28 -3.64 -11.13 12.20
N PRO A 29 -2.74 -11.71 11.39
CA PRO A 29 -1.82 -10.94 10.57
C PRO A 29 -2.56 -10.17 9.48
N VAL A 30 -2.00 -9.02 9.13
CA VAL A 30 -2.59 -8.13 8.13
C VAL A 30 -2.42 -8.71 6.74
N THR A 31 -3.51 -8.85 5.99
CA THR A 31 -3.42 -9.24 4.58
C THR A 31 -2.79 -8.14 3.71
N VAL A 32 -2.04 -8.56 2.69
CA VAL A 32 -1.41 -7.64 1.72
C VAL A 32 -2.46 -6.79 1.01
N GLU A 33 -3.64 -7.35 0.76
CA GLU A 33 -4.76 -6.61 0.19
C GLU A 33 -5.26 -5.51 1.12
N TYR A 34 -5.43 -5.81 2.41
CA TYR A 34 -5.91 -4.86 3.39
C TYR A 34 -5.00 -3.64 3.50
N ILE A 35 -3.69 -3.87 3.67
CA ILE A 35 -2.74 -2.76 3.82
C ILE A 35 -2.63 -1.93 2.53
N THR A 36 -2.74 -2.58 1.37
CA THR A 36 -2.78 -1.90 0.06
C THR A 36 -3.98 -0.96 -0.02
N ARG A 37 -5.17 -1.46 0.36
CA ARG A 37 -6.40 -0.67 0.37
C ARG A 37 -6.30 0.50 1.33
N PHE A 38 -5.73 0.29 2.52
CA PHE A 38 -5.50 1.35 3.49
C PHE A 38 -4.60 2.46 2.93
N ILE A 39 -3.48 2.10 2.28
CA ILE A 39 -2.58 3.07 1.64
C ILE A 39 -3.27 3.81 0.50
N ALA A 40 -4.05 3.10 -0.33
CA ALA A 40 -4.81 3.69 -1.43
C ALA A 40 -5.84 4.72 -0.92
N THR A 41 -6.61 4.36 0.11
CA THR A 41 -7.55 5.28 0.77
C THR A 41 -6.83 6.45 1.44
N LEU A 42 -5.66 6.22 2.04
CA LEU A 42 -4.84 7.31 2.60
C LEU A 42 -4.45 8.29 1.49
N LYS A 43 -3.96 7.81 0.34
CA LYS A 43 -3.61 8.67 -0.80
C LYS A 43 -4.82 9.43 -1.34
N GLN A 44 -5.96 8.75 -1.50
CA GLN A 44 -7.22 9.36 -1.95
C GLN A 44 -7.71 10.45 -0.99
N LYS A 45 -7.60 10.25 0.33
CA LYS A 45 -7.99 11.28 1.31
C LYS A 45 -7.18 12.57 1.14
N TYR A 46 -5.92 12.46 0.72
CA TYR A 46 -5.09 13.63 0.45
C TYR A 46 -5.40 14.31 -0.89
N THR A 47 -6.04 13.63 -1.83
CA THR A 47 -6.53 14.27 -3.08
C THR A 47 -7.83 15.03 -2.86
N GLN A 48 -8.67 14.58 -1.91
CA GLN A 48 -9.96 15.21 -1.59
C GLN A 48 -9.90 16.22 -0.44
N SER A 49 -8.77 16.33 0.26
CA SER A 49 -8.59 17.31 1.34
C SER A 49 -8.18 18.67 0.79
N ASN A 50 -9.04 19.67 0.91
CA ASN A 50 -8.70 21.05 0.57
C ASN A 50 -7.44 21.51 1.32
N GLY A 51 -6.43 21.99 0.59
CA GLY A 51 -5.18 22.52 1.15
C GLY A 51 -4.09 21.47 1.46
N ARG A 52 -4.33 20.17 1.21
CA ARG A 52 -3.28 19.14 1.32
C ARG A 52 -2.75 18.75 -0.06
N ARG A 53 -1.43 18.61 -0.16
CA ARG A 53 -0.78 18.16 -1.39
C ARG A 53 -0.96 16.65 -1.56
N PRO A 54 -1.39 16.15 -2.74
CA PRO A 54 -1.40 14.72 -3.04
C PRO A 54 0.00 14.10 -2.96
N PHE A 55 0.07 12.82 -2.58
CA PHE A 55 1.32 12.07 -2.61
C PHE A 55 1.74 11.80 -4.05
N GLY A 56 2.89 12.33 -4.48
CA GLY A 56 3.43 12.14 -5.82
C GLY A 56 4.15 10.79 -6.02
N ILE A 57 3.76 9.75 -5.29
CA ILE A 57 4.45 8.45 -5.28
C ILE A 57 3.51 7.29 -5.61
N SER A 58 3.92 6.46 -6.57
CA SER A 58 3.38 5.11 -6.70
C SER A 58 4.14 4.19 -5.74
N ALA A 59 3.44 3.23 -5.13
CA ALA A 59 4.07 2.26 -4.24
C ALA A 59 3.73 0.83 -4.67
N LEU A 60 4.75 -0.02 -4.71
CA LEU A 60 4.62 -1.44 -4.94
C LEU A 60 4.63 -2.16 -3.60
N ILE A 61 3.60 -2.97 -3.34
CA ILE A 61 3.38 -3.66 -2.08
C ILE A 61 3.40 -5.15 -2.39
N VAL A 62 4.30 -5.86 -1.71
CA VAL A 62 4.49 -7.30 -1.84
C VAL A 62 4.43 -7.90 -0.45
N GLY A 63 3.79 -9.07 -0.35
CA GLY A 63 3.86 -9.89 0.84
C GLY A 63 3.25 -11.26 0.59
N PHE A 64 3.24 -12.06 1.64
CA PHE A 64 2.59 -13.35 1.69
C PHE A 64 1.45 -13.23 2.69
N ASP A 65 0.25 -13.68 2.32
CA ASP A 65 -0.81 -13.88 3.32
C ASP A 65 -0.67 -15.28 3.93
N ASP A 66 -1.55 -15.61 4.87
CA ASP A 66 -1.52 -16.87 5.63
C ASP A 66 -1.63 -18.12 4.76
N ASP A 67 -2.22 -18.00 3.57
CA ASP A 67 -2.27 -19.08 2.57
C ASP A 67 -0.88 -19.42 1.98
N GLY A 68 0.16 -18.65 2.29
CA GLY A 68 1.50 -18.77 1.73
C GLY A 68 1.64 -18.28 0.28
N ILE A 69 0.56 -17.75 -0.31
CA ILE A 69 0.55 -17.25 -1.68
C ILE A 69 1.14 -15.83 -1.71
N PRO A 70 2.17 -15.57 -2.53
CA PRO A 70 2.68 -14.21 -2.73
C PRO A 70 1.64 -13.37 -3.46
N ARG A 71 1.33 -12.20 -2.92
CA ARG A 71 0.48 -11.20 -3.57
C ARG A 71 1.27 -9.92 -3.83
N LEU A 72 1.02 -9.33 -4.99
CA LEU A 72 1.63 -8.08 -5.45
C LEU A 72 0.53 -7.09 -5.77
N TYR A 73 0.64 -5.90 -5.21
CA TYR A 73 -0.24 -4.79 -5.50
C TYR A 73 0.56 -3.54 -5.84
N GLN A 74 0.07 -2.78 -6.80
CA GLN A 74 0.58 -1.46 -7.12
C GLN A 74 -0.46 -0.41 -6.72
N THR A 75 -0.02 0.66 -6.09
CA THR A 75 -0.86 1.81 -5.74
C THR A 75 -0.38 3.05 -6.46
N ASP A 76 -1.31 3.87 -6.95
CA ASP A 76 -1.01 5.10 -7.66
C ASP A 76 -1.33 6.35 -6.83
N PRO A 77 -0.73 7.52 -7.16
CA PRO A 77 -0.99 8.81 -6.52
C PRO A 77 -2.48 9.19 -6.40
N SER A 78 -3.31 8.73 -7.34
CA SER A 78 -4.75 8.97 -7.37
C SER A 78 -5.51 8.28 -6.22
N GLY A 79 -4.89 7.31 -5.54
CA GLY A 79 -5.55 6.44 -4.58
C GLY A 79 -6.19 5.20 -5.20
N THR A 80 -5.88 4.88 -6.47
CA THR A 80 -6.23 3.60 -7.09
C THR A 80 -5.19 2.54 -6.72
N TYR A 81 -5.61 1.28 -6.62
CA TYR A 81 -4.70 0.15 -6.51
C TYR A 81 -5.05 -0.96 -7.50
N HIS A 82 -4.03 -1.67 -7.96
CA HIS A 82 -4.11 -2.75 -8.94
C HIS A 82 -3.47 -4.01 -8.37
N ALA A 83 -4.23 -5.10 -8.34
CA ALA A 83 -3.72 -6.42 -7.98
C ALA A 83 -3.03 -7.04 -9.20
N TRP A 84 -1.77 -7.44 -9.03
CA TRP A 84 -1.05 -8.19 -10.05
C TRP A 84 -1.33 -9.67 -9.83
N LYS A 85 -2.48 -10.13 -10.34
CA LYS A 85 -2.97 -11.50 -10.12
C LYS A 85 -2.26 -12.59 -10.94
N ASP A 86 -1.52 -12.23 -12.01
CA ASP A 86 -1.02 -13.24 -12.96
C ASP A 86 0.42 -13.03 -13.44
N LYS A 87 1.08 -11.93 -13.07
CA LYS A 87 2.26 -11.45 -13.80
C LYS A 87 3.61 -11.70 -13.10
N ILE A 88 3.62 -12.48 -12.02
CA ILE A 88 4.87 -12.93 -11.36
C ILE A 88 5.20 -14.40 -11.69
N LEU A 89 4.21 -15.23 -12.04
CA LEU A 89 4.44 -16.65 -12.37
C LEU A 89 4.74 -16.92 -13.84
N ARG A 90 4.48 -15.97 -14.74
CA ARG A 90 4.96 -16.02 -16.12
C ARG A 90 6.15 -15.10 -16.26
N GLY A 91 7.32 -15.63 -15.92
CA GLY A 91 8.57 -15.10 -16.43
C GLY A 91 8.42 -14.80 -17.91
N GLN A 92 8.94 -13.65 -18.32
CA GLN A 92 9.19 -13.31 -19.71
C GLN A 92 9.66 -14.55 -20.46
N LYS A 93 8.84 -15.03 -21.39
CA LYS A 93 9.25 -15.90 -22.47
C LYS A 93 8.76 -15.28 -23.76
#